data_AF-A0A350FXT3-F1
#
_entry.id   AF-A0A350FXT3-F1
#
_cell.length_a   1.000
_cell.length_b   1.000
_cell.length_c   1.000
_cell.angle_alpha   90.00
_cell.angle_beta   90.00
_cell.angle_gamma   90.00
#
_symmetry.space_group_name_H-M   'P 1'
#
loop_
_entity.id
_entity.type
_entity.pdbx_description
1 polymer ?
#
loop_
_entity_poly.entity_id
_entity_poly.type
_entity_poly.pdbx_seq_one_letter_code
_entity_poly.pdbx_strand_id
1 'polypeptide(L)'
;MTSQILQKVDHSALKTNQLFIISLNILAFILNLPLLAASVAAVMGTGSVLKIPGFGFIYKSILKPRGWMKPDVLEDNPEPHRFSQILGFVFMSGGSIALYVGSTGL
;
A
#
# COMPACT_ATOMS: atom_id res chain seq x y z
N MET A 1 32.42 -3.80 -5.45
CA MET A 1 31.08 -4.34 -5.14
C MET A 1 30.59 -3.59 -3.91
N THR A 2 29.56 -2.76 -4.03
CA THR A 2 29.02 -2.02 -2.88
C THR A 2 28.27 -3.02 -2.01
N SER A 3 28.79 -3.35 -0.82
CA SER A 3 28.05 -4.16 0.14
C SER A 3 26.77 -3.42 0.52
N GLN A 4 25.62 -3.85 0.02
CA GLN A 4 24.34 -3.32 0.48
C GLN A 4 24.09 -3.82 1.91
N ILE A 5 23.87 -2.89 2.83
CA ILE A 5 23.55 -3.21 4.22
C ILE A 5 22.08 -3.64 4.25
N LEU A 6 21.84 -4.95 4.39
CA LEU A 6 20.50 -5.48 4.54
C LEU A 6 19.90 -5.02 5.87
N GLN A 7 18.61 -4.69 5.86
CA GLN A 7 17.88 -4.25 7.03
C GLN A 7 16.87 -5.31 7.45
N LYS A 8 16.52 -5.33 8.73
CA LYS A 8 15.44 -6.19 9.23
C LYS A 8 14.09 -5.65 8.75
N VAL A 9 13.47 -6.35 7.82
CA VAL A 9 12.18 -5.99 7.22
C VAL A 9 11.16 -7.04 7.61
N ASP A 10 10.00 -6.60 8.10
CA ASP A 10 8.87 -7.49 8.41
C ASP A 10 8.00 -7.69 7.17
N HIS A 11 8.15 -8.85 6.52
CA HIS A 11 7.42 -9.20 5.31
C HIS A 11 5.93 -9.39 5.56
N SER A 12 5.52 -9.84 6.75
CA SER A 12 4.11 -9.94 7.11
C SER A 12 3.45 -8.56 7.16
N ALA A 13 4.16 -7.55 7.65
CA ALA A 13 3.67 -6.18 7.64
C ALA A 13 3.52 -5.64 6.21
N LEU A 14 4.50 -5.89 5.34
CA LEU A 14 4.46 -5.48 3.92
C LEU A 14 3.34 -6.19 3.16
N LYS A 15 3.18 -7.50 3.35
CA LYS A 15 2.13 -8.31 2.73
C LYS A 15 0.74 -7.85 3.17
N THR A 16 0.57 -7.56 4.47
CA THR A 16 -0.69 -7.00 4.99
C THR A 16 -1.02 -5.67 4.30
N ASN A 17 -0.04 -4.78 4.18
CA ASN A 17 -0.20 -3.48 3.52
C ASN A 17 -0.62 -3.66 2.04
N GLN A 18 0.07 -4.53 1.29
CA GLN A 18 -0.27 -4.80 -0.11
C GLN A 18 -1.67 -5.43 -0.27
N LEU A 19 -2.01 -6.41 0.58
CA LEU A 19 -3.33 -7.04 0.55
C LEU A 19 -4.44 -6.01 0.79
N PHE A 20 -4.27 -5.12 1.77
CA PHE A 20 -5.24 -4.06 2.04
C PHE A 20 -5.42 -3.12 0.85
N ILE A 21 -4.32 -2.67 0.24
CA ILE A 21 -4.35 -1.81 -0.95
C ILE A 21 -5.10 -2.49 -2.09
N ILE A 22 -4.78 -3.76 -2.38
CA ILE A 22 -5.40 -4.51 -3.48
C ILE A 22 -6.89 -4.73 -3.19
N SER A 23 -7.25 -5.21 -2.00
CA SER A 23 -8.64 -5.46 -1.64
C SER A 23 -9.50 -4.20 -1.69
N LEU A 24 -9.01 -3.07 -1.17
CA LEU A 24 -9.74 -1.80 -1.22
C LEU A 24 -9.91 -1.26 -2.64
N ASN A 25 -8.90 -1.42 -3.51
CA ASN A 25 -9.01 -1.00 -4.91
C ASN A 25 -9.95 -1.90 -5.72
N ILE A 26 -9.96 -3.21 -5.48
CA ILE A 26 -10.95 -4.11 -6.07
C ILE A 26 -12.36 -3.70 -5.65
N LEU A 27 -12.58 -3.40 -4.37
CA LEU A 27 -13.88 -2.90 -3.88
C LEU A 27 -14.25 -1.56 -4.51
N ALA A 28 -13.29 -0.62 -4.63
CA ALA A 28 -13.52 0.66 -5.27
C ALA A 28 -13.94 0.50 -6.73
N PHE A 29 -13.33 -0.44 -7.46
CA PHE A 29 -13.67 -0.73 -8.85
C PHE A 29 -15.06 -1.37 -8.97
N ILE A 30 -15.34 -2.45 -8.22
CA ILE A 30 -16.61 -3.20 -8.30
C ILE A 30 -17.80 -2.31 -7.92
N LEU A 31 -17.64 -1.45 -6.91
CA LEU A 31 -18.69 -0.56 -6.43
C LEU A 31 -18.73 0.80 -7.16
N ASN A 32 -17.85 1.01 -8.15
CA ASN A 32 -17.68 2.28 -8.85
C ASN A 32 -17.52 3.48 -7.91
N LEU A 33 -16.64 3.35 -6.92
CA LEU A 33 -16.36 4.36 -5.90
C LEU A 33 -15.00 5.05 -6.16
N PRO A 34 -14.93 6.04 -7.07
CA PRO A 34 -13.67 6.72 -7.40
C PRO A 34 -13.01 7.40 -6.19
N LEU A 35 -13.82 7.90 -5.24
CA LEU A 35 -13.32 8.49 -3.99
C LEU A 35 -12.59 7.48 -3.10
N LEU A 36 -13.01 6.21 -3.10
CA LEU A 36 -12.33 5.17 -2.33
C LEU A 36 -10.95 4.89 -2.94
N ALA A 37 -10.87 4.75 -4.26
CA ALA A 37 -9.60 4.60 -4.98
C ALA A 37 -8.67 5.81 -4.74
N ALA A 38 -9.20 7.04 -4.78
CA ALA A 38 -8.45 8.27 -4.49
C ALA A 38 -7.90 8.26 -3.05
N SER A 39 -8.73 7.85 -2.08
CA SER A 39 -8.34 7.78 -0.67
C SER A 39 -7.24 6.74 -0.45
N VAL A 40 -7.31 5.58 -1.10
CA VAL A 40 -6.26 4.56 -1.05
C VAL A 40 -4.96 5.08 -1.65
N ALA A 41 -5.03 5.75 -2.80
CA ALA A 41 -3.87 6.40 -3.41
C ALA A 41 -3.24 7.42 -2.46
N ALA A 42 -4.05 8.29 -1.84
CA ALA A 42 -3.56 9.27 -0.87
C ALA A 42 -2.82 8.62 0.30
N VAL A 43 -3.40 7.56 0.92
CA VAL A 43 -2.76 6.82 2.02
C VAL A 43 -1.44 6.19 1.58
N MET A 44 -1.38 5.59 0.38
CA MET A 44 -0.15 5.05 -0.18
C MET A 44 0.91 6.13 -0.40
N GLY A 45 0.52 7.27 -0.97
CA GLY A 45 1.40 8.42 -1.21
C GLY A 45 1.98 8.98 0.08
N THR A 46 1.13 9.22 1.09
CA THR A 46 1.55 9.68 2.41
C THR A 46 2.48 8.67 3.08
N GLY A 47 2.17 7.38 3.05
CA GLY A 47 3.04 6.33 3.58
C GLY A 47 4.42 6.32 2.90
N SER A 48 4.46 6.46 1.58
CA SER A 48 5.69 6.49 0.80
C SER A 48 6.60 7.67 1.17
N VAL A 49 6.03 8.86 1.36
CA VAL A 49 6.75 10.07 1.80
C VAL A 49 7.29 9.89 3.22
N LEU A 50 6.47 9.38 4.12
CA LEU A 50 6.82 9.12 5.52
C LEU A 50 7.70 7.87 5.72
N LYS A 51 8.02 7.15 4.64
CA LYS A 51 8.79 5.89 4.65
C LYS A 51 8.18 4.81 5.56
N ILE A 52 6.86 4.79 5.66
CA ILE A 52 6.08 3.80 6.43
C ILE A 52 5.05 3.12 5.52
N PRO A 53 4.66 1.86 5.80
CA PRO A 53 3.58 1.23 5.05
C PRO A 53 2.27 1.99 5.33
N GLY A 54 1.55 2.43 4.28
CA GLY A 54 0.35 3.28 4.43
C GLY A 54 -0.74 2.65 5.31
N PHE A 55 -0.96 1.35 5.17
CA PHE A 55 -1.85 0.54 6.01
C PHE A 55 -1.10 -0.29 7.06
N GLY A 56 0.17 0.00 7.31
CA GLY A 56 0.99 -0.72 8.30
C GLY A 56 0.44 -0.60 9.73
N PHE A 57 -0.35 0.43 10.01
CA PHE A 57 -1.03 0.57 11.29
C PHE A 57 -2.00 -0.59 11.56
N ILE A 58 -2.70 -1.09 10.53
CA ILE A 58 -3.66 -2.19 10.65
C ILE A 58 -2.96 -3.47 11.11
N TYR A 59 -1.80 -3.75 10.53
CA TYR A 59 -0.94 -4.85 10.97
C TYR A 59 -0.54 -4.68 12.45
N LYS A 60 -0.02 -3.50 12.82
CA LYS A 60 0.53 -3.24 14.16
C LYS A 60 -0.54 -3.18 15.26
N SER A 61 -1.71 -2.61 15.00
CA SER A 61 -2.74 -2.35 16.00
C SER A 61 -3.78 -3.46 16.09
N ILE A 62 -4.03 -4.20 15.00
CA ILE A 62 -5.11 -5.19 14.95
C ILE A 62 -4.57 -6.60 14.73
N LEU A 63 -3.84 -6.86 13.64
CA LEU A 63 -3.52 -8.24 13.25
C LEU A 63 -2.45 -8.87 14.14
N LYS A 64 -1.39 -8.12 14.46
CA LYS A 64 -0.29 -8.60 15.30
C LYS A 64 -0.73 -8.85 16.76
N PRO A 65 -1.44 -7.94 17.45
CA PRO A 65 -1.88 -8.19 18.82
C PRO A 65 -2.89 -9.34 18.94
N ARG A 66 -3.73 -9.56 17.92
CA ARG A 66 -4.70 -10.68 17.88
C ARG A 66 -4.08 -12.01 17.45
N GLY A 67 -2.80 -12.03 17.06
CA GLY A 67 -2.11 -13.24 16.61
C GLY A 67 -2.57 -13.76 15.24
N TRP A 68 -3.39 -13.01 14.50
CA TRP A 68 -3.87 -13.40 13.16
C TRP A 68 -2.77 -13.38 12.10
N MET A 69 -1.73 -12.57 12.31
CA MET A 69 -0.57 -12.50 11.43
C MET A 69 0.70 -12.51 12.27
N LYS A 70 1.57 -13.49 12.04
CA LYS A 70 2.85 -13.60 12.75
C LYS A 70 3.91 -12.70 12.07
N PRO A 71 4.76 -11.97 12.82
CA PRO A 71 5.88 -11.23 12.24
C PRO A 71 6.81 -12.17 11.47
N ASP A 72 7.24 -11.73 10.30
CA ASP A 72 8.18 -12.48 9.45
C ASP A 72 9.34 -11.57 9.08
N VAL A 73 10.34 -11.52 9.96
CA VAL A 73 11.44 -10.54 9.88
C VAL A 73 12.64 -11.17 9.17
N LEU A 74 12.91 -10.71 7.96
CA LEU A 74 14.03 -11.13 7.13
C LEU A 74 15.01 -9.97 6.89
N GLU A 75 16.24 -10.30 6.52
CA GLU A 75 17.22 -9.32 6.05
C GLU A 75 16.94 -9.00 4.58
N ASP A 76 16.45 -7.80 4.31
CA ASP A 76 16.06 -7.34 2.97
C ASP A 76 16.31 -5.83 2.82
N ASN A 77 16.29 -5.33 1.58
CA ASN A 77 16.35 -3.91 1.28
C ASN A 77 14.92 -3.32 1.27
N PRO A 78 14.60 -2.27 2.06
CA PRO A 78 13.29 -1.62 2.02
C PRO A 78 13.05 -0.74 0.76
N GLU A 79 14.08 -0.40 0.00
CA GLU A 79 14.00 0.53 -1.14
C GLU A 79 13.10 0.05 -2.28
N PRO A 80 13.18 -1.22 -2.75
CA PRO A 80 12.31 -1.72 -3.82
C PRO A 80 10.82 -1.67 -3.45
N HIS A 81 10.49 -1.95 -2.19
CA HIS A 81 9.11 -1.91 -1.68
C HIS A 81 8.57 -0.48 -1.64
N ARG A 82 9.41 0.49 -1.29
CA ARG A 82 9.03 1.91 -1.32
C ARG A 82 8.86 2.41 -2.74
N PHE A 83 9.75 2.02 -3.65
CA PHE A 83 9.65 2.36 -5.06
C PHE A 83 8.35 1.84 -5.67
N SER A 84 8.00 0.57 -5.45
CA SER A 84 6.76 -0.01 -5.96
C SER A 84 5.51 0.65 -5.37
N GLN A 85 5.54 1.05 -4.08
CA GLN A 85 4.43 1.80 -3.47
C GLN A 85 4.26 3.20 -4.09
N ILE A 86 5.36 3.89 -4.43
CA ILE A 86 5.31 5.18 -5.13
C ILE A 86 4.75 5.02 -6.55
N LEU A 87 5.21 4.02 -7.30
CA LEU A 87 4.65 3.73 -8.62
C LEU A 87 3.15 3.43 -8.52
N GLY A 88 2.76 2.59 -7.56
CA GLY A 88 1.36 2.28 -7.29
C GLY A 88 0.53 3.53 -7.00
N PHE A 89 1.05 4.48 -6.20
CA PHE A 89 0.41 5.76 -5.96
C PHE A 89 0.17 6.57 -7.24
N VAL A 90 1.17 6.66 -8.12
CA VAL A 90 1.06 7.41 -9.39
C VAL A 90 -0.02 6.82 -10.29
N PHE A 91 0.04 5.50 -10.53
CA PHE A 91 -0.95 4.82 -11.38
C PHE A 91 -2.35 4.84 -10.77
N MET A 92 -2.48 4.66 -9.45
CA MET A 92 -3.78 4.71 -8.78
C MET A 92 -4.39 6.11 -8.80
N SER A 93 -3.58 7.16 -8.68
CA SER A 93 -4.06 8.55 -8.81
C SER A 93 -4.60 8.80 -10.22
N GLY A 94 -3.86 8.40 -11.25
CA GLY A 94 -4.32 8.50 -12.64
C GLY A 94 -5.58 7.67 -12.91
N GLY A 95 -5.62 6.42 -12.44
CA GLY A 95 -6.78 5.55 -12.57
C GLY A 95 -8.02 6.06 -11.84
N SER A 96 -7.85 6.67 -10.66
CA SER A 96 -8.94 7.30 -9.92
C SER A 96 -9.50 8.51 -10.66
N ILE A 97 -8.65 9.35 -11.26
CA ILE A 97 -9.08 10.46 -12.12
C ILE A 97 -9.84 9.93 -13.34
N ALA A 98 -9.32 8.91 -14.02
CA ALA A 98 -9.97 8.30 -15.17
C ALA A 98 -11.35 7.69 -14.82
N LEU A 99 -11.44 6.97 -13.69
CA LEU A 99 -12.72 6.46 -13.17
C LEU A 99 -13.70 7.58 -12.84
N TYR A 100 -13.23 8.66 -12.22
CA TYR A 100 -14.07 9.81 -11.90
C TYR A 100 -14.63 10.46 -13.17
N VAL A 101 -13.76 10.83 -14.12
CA VAL A 101 -14.14 11.42 -15.41
C VAL A 101 -15.15 10.54 -16.13
N GLY A 102 -14.83 9.25 -16.31
CA GLY A 102 -15.72 8.28 -16.94
C GLY A 102 -17.04 8.07 -16.20
N SER A 103 -17.06 8.11 -14.87
CA SER A 103 -18.29 8.01 -14.07
C SER A 103 -19.20 9.23 -14.21
N THR A 104 -18.62 10.41 -14.47
CA THR A 104 -19.36 11.67 -14.63
C THR A 104 -19.78 11.98 -16.07
N GLY A 105 -19.31 11.21 -17.05
CA GLY A 105 -19.64 11.39 -18.47
C GLY A 105 -19.00 12.62 -19.13
N LEU A 106 -18.00 13.21 -18.49
CA LEU A 106 -17.06 14.20 -19.07
C LEU A 106 -15.97 13.48 -19.88
#